data_AF-A0A6B2TI70-F1
#
_entry.id   AF-A0A6B2TI70-F1
#
_cell.length_a   1.000
_cell.length_b   1.000
_cell.length_c   1.000
_cell.angle_alpha   90.00
_cell.angle_beta   90.00
_cell.angle_gamma   90.00
#
_symmetry.space_group_name_H-M   'P 1'
#
loop_
_entity.id
_entity.type
_entity.pdbx_description
1 polymer ?
#
loop_
_entity_poly.entity_id
_entity_poly.type
_entity_poly.pdbx_seq_one_letter_code
_entity_poly.pdbx_strand_id
1 'polypeptide(L)'
;WKARVRAAWPRVAVDHVEASASDATAELGTTLSLRVRVHLGDLTPDDVEVQVVAGRVDPEDHLADPSPMPLKPVSGPDVEGRRVYEGPLALDRTGPFGYTVRILPAHRLLAGGAAELGLVAVPSEATGEEAGVLMR
;
A
#
# COMPACT_ATOMS: atom_id res chain seq x y z
N TRP A 1 17.20 8.71 -13.61
CA TRP A 1 16.11 8.25 -12.73
C TRP A 1 15.28 7.13 -13.36
N LYS A 2 14.47 7.37 -14.41
CA LYS A 2 13.56 6.36 -15.01
C LYS A 2 14.22 5.00 -15.32
N ALA A 3 15.41 5.01 -15.93
CA ALA A 3 16.16 3.78 -16.24
C ALA A 3 16.55 2.98 -14.98
N ARG A 4 16.99 3.66 -13.91
CA ARG A 4 17.31 3.05 -12.62
C ARG A 4 16.08 2.39 -12.00
N VAL A 5 14.96 3.10 -11.98
CA VAL A 5 13.68 2.58 -11.45
C VAL A 5 13.24 1.34 -12.20
N ARG A 6 13.24 1.36 -13.54
CA ARG A 6 12.88 0.20 -14.37
C ARG A 6 13.78 -1.00 -14.11
N ALA A 7 15.10 -0.78 -13.96
CA ALA A 7 16.05 -1.86 -13.70
C ALA A 7 15.88 -2.48 -12.31
N ALA A 8 15.55 -1.67 -11.30
CA ALA A 8 15.36 -2.14 -9.92
C ALA A 8 13.96 -2.74 -9.66
N TRP A 9 12.95 -2.38 -10.46
CA TRP A 9 11.55 -2.73 -10.23
C TRP A 9 11.25 -4.22 -9.99
N PRO A 10 11.93 -5.19 -10.65
CA PRO A 10 11.71 -6.60 -10.36
C PRO A 10 11.99 -7.02 -8.90
N ARG A 11 12.70 -6.19 -8.12
CA ARG A 11 12.96 -6.40 -6.69
C ARG A 11 12.03 -5.60 -5.78
N VAL A 12 11.10 -4.82 -6.34
CA VAL A 12 10.13 -4.02 -5.59
C VAL A 12 8.93 -4.90 -5.27
N ALA A 13 8.63 -5.09 -3.99
CA ALA A 13 7.57 -5.99 -3.54
C ALA A 13 6.93 -5.50 -2.24
N VAL A 14 5.64 -5.79 -2.07
CA VAL A 14 4.97 -5.74 -0.77
C VAL A 14 5.18 -7.10 -0.11
N ASP A 15 5.89 -7.11 1.01
CA ASP A 15 6.22 -8.33 1.75
C ASP A 15 5.09 -8.71 2.71
N HIS A 16 4.59 -7.72 3.46
CA HIS A 16 3.58 -7.94 4.49
C HIS A 16 2.73 -6.69 4.70
N VAL A 17 1.45 -6.87 5.01
CA VAL A 17 0.48 -5.79 5.28
C VAL A 17 -0.26 -6.16 6.54
N GLU A 18 -0.11 -5.35 7.57
CA GLU A 18 -0.81 -5.51 8.85
C GLU A 18 -1.77 -4.33 9.05
N ALA A 19 -2.98 -4.62 9.50
CA ALA A 19 -3.95 -3.63 9.94
C ALA A 19 -4.30 -3.88 11.40
N SER A 20 -4.18 -2.84 12.21
CA SER A 20 -4.52 -2.89 13.63
C SER A 20 -5.54 -1.82 13.97
N ALA A 21 -6.57 -2.19 14.73
CA ALA A 21 -7.49 -1.24 15.34
C ALA A 21 -6.99 -0.92 16.76
N SER A 22 -7.11 0.35 17.17
CA SER A 22 -6.81 0.76 18.54
C SER A 22 -7.78 0.13 19.56
N ASP A 23 -9.00 -0.17 19.11
CA ASP A 23 -10.05 -0.83 19.88
C ASP A 23 -10.25 -2.27 19.39
N ALA A 24 -10.73 -3.16 20.27
CA ALA A 24 -10.85 -4.60 19.99
C ALA A 24 -11.83 -4.94 18.85
N THR A 25 -12.69 -4.01 18.45
CA THR A 25 -13.60 -4.12 17.31
C THR A 25 -13.33 -2.98 16.34
N ALA A 26 -13.05 -3.33 15.09
CA ALA A 26 -12.95 -2.36 14.03
C ALA A 26 -14.37 -1.97 13.58
N GLU A 27 -14.83 -0.81 14.04
CA GLU A 27 -16.19 -0.30 13.80
C GLU A 27 -16.19 0.92 12.87
N LEU A 28 -17.37 1.27 12.33
CA LEU A 28 -17.56 2.51 11.59
C LEU A 28 -17.11 3.71 12.44
N GLY A 29 -16.33 4.61 11.83
CA GLY A 29 -15.79 5.79 12.49
C GLY A 29 -14.47 5.54 13.22
N THR A 30 -14.00 4.29 13.29
CA THR A 30 -12.65 3.99 13.77
C THR A 30 -11.60 4.25 12.68
N THR A 31 -10.35 4.40 13.10
CA THR A 31 -9.19 4.50 12.21
C THR A 31 -8.29 3.31 12.47
N LEU A 32 -8.02 2.53 11.43
CA LEU A 32 -7.03 1.47 11.47
C LEU A 32 -5.64 2.09 11.31
N SER A 33 -4.67 1.57 12.04
CA SER A 33 -3.26 1.80 11.81
C SER A 33 -2.74 0.73 10.87
N LEU A 34 -2.34 1.13 9.66
CA LEU A 34 -1.69 0.25 8.70
C LEU A 34 -0.19 0.27 8.89
N ARG A 35 0.40 -0.92 8.83
CA ARG A 35 1.85 -1.13 8.79
C ARG A 35 2.18 -2.07 7.65
N VAL A 36 2.99 -1.57 6.71
CA VAL A 36 3.36 -2.27 5.48
C VAL A 36 4.85 -2.47 5.45
N ARG A 37 5.27 -3.73 5.28
CA ARG A 37 6.66 -4.09 5.03
C ARG A 37 6.88 -4.26 3.53
N VAL A 38 7.91 -3.60 2.99
CA VAL A 38 8.22 -3.61 1.55
C VAL A 38 9.70 -3.88 1.30
N HIS A 39 9.99 -4.49 0.16
CA HIS A 39 11.31 -4.50 -0.46
C HIS A 39 11.35 -3.45 -1.57
N LEU A 40 12.42 -2.64 -1.63
CA LEU A 40 12.61 -1.64 -2.69
C LEU A 40 13.81 -1.93 -3.60
N GLY A 41 14.54 -3.02 -3.35
CA GLY A 41 15.84 -3.26 -4.00
C GLY A 41 16.80 -2.10 -3.75
N ASP A 42 17.33 -1.52 -4.83
CA ASP A 42 18.29 -0.41 -4.77
C ASP A 42 17.61 0.97 -4.75
N LEU A 43 16.28 1.01 -4.65
CA LEU A 43 15.50 2.24 -4.60
C LEU A 43 15.35 2.76 -3.17
N THR A 44 15.16 4.06 -3.04
CA THR A 44 14.88 4.73 -1.77
C THR A 44 13.42 5.16 -1.69
N PRO A 45 12.94 5.58 -0.50
CA PRO A 45 11.60 6.17 -0.39
C PRO A 45 11.35 7.38 -1.28
N ASP A 46 12.40 8.07 -1.76
CA ASP A 46 12.26 9.20 -2.69
C ASP A 46 11.98 8.77 -4.14
N ASP A 47 12.13 7.48 -4.45
CA ASP A 47 11.88 6.90 -5.77
C ASP A 47 10.48 6.29 -5.91
N VAL A 48 9.74 6.16 -4.81
CA VAL A 48 8.46 5.43 -4.77
C VAL A 48 7.43 6.12 -3.88
N GLU A 49 6.16 5.87 -4.16
CA GLU A 49 5.06 6.14 -3.24
C GLU A 49 4.38 4.81 -2.89
N VAL A 50 4.30 4.52 -1.60
CA VAL A 50 3.52 3.40 -1.08
C VAL A 50 2.15 3.95 -0.71
N GLN A 51 1.11 3.34 -1.26
CA GLN A 51 -0.28 3.75 -1.03
C GLN A 51 -1.07 2.59 -0.48
N VAL A 52 -1.95 2.86 0.47
CA VAL A 52 -3.17 2.06 0.63
C VAL A 52 -4.21 2.56 -0.36
N VAL A 53 -4.98 1.66 -0.94
CA VAL A 53 -6.14 1.95 -1.79
C VAL A 53 -7.33 1.27 -1.16
N ALA A 54 -8.32 2.04 -0.74
CA ALA A 54 -9.45 1.51 0.01
C ALA A 54 -10.79 2.03 -0.49
N GLY A 55 -11.85 1.27 -0.24
CA GLY A 55 -13.18 1.61 -0.69
C GLY A 55 -14.21 0.57 -0.27
N ARG A 56 -15.43 0.74 -0.80
CA ARG A 56 -16.46 -0.29 -0.67
C ARG A 56 -16.05 -1.50 -1.50
N VAL A 57 -16.54 -2.67 -1.15
CA VAL A 57 -16.48 -3.82 -2.06
C VAL A 57 -17.84 -4.14 -2.66
N ASP A 58 -17.85 -4.62 -3.89
CA ASP A 58 -19.01 -5.23 -4.52
C ASP A 58 -19.15 -6.72 -4.11
N PRO A 59 -20.23 -7.42 -4.50
CA PRO A 59 -20.42 -8.85 -4.19
C PRO A 59 -19.34 -9.78 -4.77
N GLU A 60 -18.57 -9.31 -5.74
CA GLU A 60 -17.46 -10.02 -6.37
C GLU A 60 -16.10 -9.69 -5.72
N ASP A 61 -16.12 -9.02 -4.56
CA ASP A 61 -14.96 -8.57 -3.78
C ASP A 61 -14.04 -7.56 -4.51
N HIS A 62 -14.56 -6.83 -5.50
CA HIS A 62 -13.82 -5.73 -6.14
C HIS A 62 -14.02 -4.42 -5.38
N LEU A 63 -12.95 -3.61 -5.30
CA LEU A 63 -13.03 -2.26 -4.77
C LEU A 63 -13.86 -1.34 -5.69
N ALA A 64 -14.98 -0.86 -5.17
CA ALA A 64 -15.82 0.18 -5.75
C ALA A 64 -15.42 1.56 -5.21
N ASP A 65 -15.29 2.53 -6.12
CA ASP A 65 -14.84 3.91 -5.83
C ASP A 65 -13.55 3.99 -4.99
N PRO A 66 -12.46 3.30 -5.38
CA PRO A 66 -11.25 3.22 -4.56
C PRO A 66 -10.56 4.59 -4.40
N SER A 67 -10.21 4.92 -3.16
CA SER A 67 -9.45 6.13 -2.80
C SER A 67 -8.02 5.76 -2.37
N PRO A 68 -6.98 6.27 -3.04
CA PRO A 68 -5.59 6.08 -2.63
C PRO A 68 -5.18 7.05 -1.52
N MET A 69 -4.49 6.55 -0.49
CA MET A 69 -3.88 7.35 0.58
C MET A 69 -2.40 6.98 0.74
N PRO A 70 -1.48 7.95 0.76
CA PRO A 70 -0.05 7.67 0.87
C PRO A 70 0.33 7.24 2.28
N LEU A 71 1.12 6.18 2.39
CA LEU A 71 1.79 5.75 3.62
C LEU A 71 3.14 6.45 3.75
N LYS A 72 3.65 6.56 4.97
CA LYS A 72 4.91 7.25 5.29
C LYS A 72 5.97 6.26 5.75
N PRO A 73 7.22 6.35 5.27
CA PRO A 73 8.30 5.52 5.77
C PRO A 73 8.60 5.89 7.22
N VAL A 74 8.64 4.90 8.12
CA VAL A 74 8.84 5.14 9.56
C VAL A 74 10.23 4.75 10.07
N SER A 75 11.02 4.04 9.25
CA SER A 75 12.36 3.57 9.62
C SER A 75 13.30 3.40 8.42
N GLY A 76 14.59 3.27 8.73
CA GLY A 76 15.58 2.77 7.77
C GLY A 76 15.31 1.30 7.38
N PRO A 77 16.07 0.76 6.42
CA PRO A 77 15.91 -0.64 6.07
C PRO A 77 16.35 -1.55 7.24
N ASP A 78 15.67 -2.68 7.43
CA ASP A 78 16.09 -3.74 8.35
C ASP A 78 17.31 -4.51 7.80
N VAL A 79 17.77 -5.52 8.55
CA VAL A 79 18.93 -6.36 8.17
C VAL A 79 18.72 -7.15 6.87
N GLU A 80 17.47 -7.32 6.44
CA GLU A 80 17.10 -7.99 5.19
C GLU A 80 16.75 -6.97 4.07
N GLY A 81 16.99 -5.69 4.30
CA GLY A 81 16.76 -4.62 3.34
C GLY A 81 15.30 -4.18 3.21
N ARG A 82 14.41 -4.64 4.10
CA ARG A 82 12.98 -4.26 4.08
C ARG A 82 12.77 -2.94 4.78
N ARG A 83 11.78 -2.19 4.32
CA ARG A 83 11.36 -0.92 4.91
C ARG A 83 9.93 -1.01 5.41
N VAL A 84 9.63 -0.25 6.45
CA VAL A 84 8.28 -0.15 7.01
C VAL A 84 7.67 1.19 6.62
N TYR A 85 6.43 1.13 6.13
CA TYR A 85 5.58 2.27 5.83
C TYR A 85 4.32 2.19 6.68
N GLU A 86 3.88 3.31 7.23
CA GLU A 86 2.70 3.38 8.09
C GLU A 86 1.77 4.53 7.71
N GLY A 87 0.50 4.39 8.05
CA GLY A 87 -0.49 5.43 7.85
C GLY A 87 -1.88 5.04 8.34
N PRO A 88 -2.74 6.04 8.59
CA PRO A 88 -4.11 5.80 9.02
C PRO A 88 -4.98 5.34 7.84
N LEU A 89 -5.92 4.46 8.13
CA LEU A 89 -7.03 4.10 7.24
C LEU A 89 -8.36 4.33 7.96
N ALA A 90 -9.08 5.37 7.56
CA ALA A 90 -10.38 5.70 8.15
C ALA A 90 -11.46 4.75 7.62
N LEU A 91 -12.26 4.19 8.53
CA LEU A 91 -13.46 3.42 8.20
C LEU A 91 -14.67 4.36 8.23
N ASP A 92 -14.78 5.23 7.22
CA ASP A 92 -15.74 6.34 7.19
C ASP A 92 -17.06 6.02 6.47
N ARG A 93 -17.26 4.77 6.06
CA ARG A 93 -18.42 4.32 5.29
C ARG A 93 -19.02 3.03 5.85
N THR A 94 -20.34 2.93 5.78
CA THR A 94 -21.09 1.74 6.18
C THR A 94 -21.04 0.65 5.09
N GLY A 95 -21.14 -0.60 5.53
CA GLY A 95 -21.19 -1.78 4.67
C GLY A 95 -19.81 -2.40 4.40
N PRO A 96 -19.75 -3.40 3.50
CA PRO A 96 -18.52 -4.11 3.18
C PRO A 96 -17.41 -3.16 2.73
N PHE A 97 -16.28 -3.26 3.42
CA PHE A 97 -15.11 -2.41 3.19
C PHE A 97 -13.89 -3.26 2.92
N GLY A 98 -13.08 -2.82 1.96
CA GLY A 98 -11.83 -3.48 1.61
C GLY A 98 -10.71 -2.48 1.35
N TYR A 99 -9.48 -2.97 1.42
CA TYR A 99 -8.30 -2.22 1.02
C TYR A 99 -7.25 -3.13 0.40
N THR A 100 -6.36 -2.52 -0.38
CA THR A 100 -5.12 -3.15 -0.84
C THR A 100 -3.98 -2.14 -0.72
N VAL A 101 -2.74 -2.60 -0.93
CA VAL A 101 -1.56 -1.74 -0.96
C VAL A 101 -0.96 -1.77 -2.35
N ARG A 102 -0.38 -0.66 -2.78
CA ARG A 102 0.44 -0.63 -4.00
C ARG A 102 1.66 0.24 -3.82
N ILE A 103 2.70 -0.09 -4.57
CA ILE A 103 3.92 0.71 -4.70
C ILE A 103 3.97 1.25 -6.12
N LEU A 104 4.18 2.56 -6.26
CA LEU A 104 4.24 3.27 -7.53
C LEU A 104 5.57 4.03 -7.65
N PRO A 105 6.14 4.20 -8.85
CA PRO A 105 7.25 5.12 -9.04
C PRO A 105 6.84 6.55 -8.70
N ALA A 106 7.66 7.26 -7.92
CA ALA A 106 7.41 8.64 -7.55
C ALA A 106 8.66 9.49 -7.78
N HIS A 107 8.47 10.63 -8.43
CA HIS A 107 9.51 11.63 -8.56
C HIS A 107 8.88 12.98 -8.90
N ARG A 108 9.31 14.04 -8.22
CA ARG A 108 8.73 15.40 -8.32
C ARG A 108 8.69 16.00 -9.74
N LEU A 109 9.50 15.47 -10.66
CA LEU A 109 9.61 15.93 -12.06
C LEU A 109 8.86 15.03 -13.07
N LEU A 110 8.06 14.05 -12.61
CA LEU A 110 7.21 13.26 -13.50
C LEU A 110 5.93 14.05 -13.83
N ALA A 111 5.87 14.60 -15.04
CA ALA A 111 4.72 15.38 -15.50
C ALA A 111 3.44 14.55 -15.61
N GLY A 112 3.55 13.27 -16.02
CA GLY A 112 2.42 12.34 -16.11
C GLY A 112 2.14 11.51 -14.85
N GLY A 113 2.83 11.80 -13.74
CA GLY A 113 2.79 10.99 -12.54
C GLY A 113 3.32 9.57 -12.74
N ALA A 114 2.95 8.66 -11.84
CA ALA A 114 3.44 7.28 -11.82
C ALA A 114 3.08 6.46 -13.08
N ALA A 115 1.92 6.75 -13.70
CA ALA A 115 1.40 6.02 -14.85
C ALA A 115 2.35 6.06 -16.06
N GLU A 116 3.19 7.10 -16.17
CA GLU A 116 4.15 7.26 -17.26
C GLU A 116 5.16 6.10 -17.36
N LEU A 117 5.44 5.41 -16.25
CA LEU A 117 6.37 4.27 -16.25
C LEU A 117 5.68 2.93 -16.49
N GLY A 118 4.35 2.83 -16.31
CA GLY A 118 3.60 1.58 -16.43
C GLY A 118 3.99 0.53 -15.39
N LEU A 119 4.49 0.98 -14.23
CA LEU A 119 5.00 0.11 -13.16
C LEU A 119 4.12 0.22 -11.93
N VAL A 120 3.80 -0.94 -11.34
CA VAL A 120 3.12 -1.07 -10.05
C VAL A 120 3.61 -2.36 -9.39
N ALA A 121 3.74 -2.36 -8.07
CA ALA A 121 3.87 -3.58 -7.29
C ALA A 121 2.70 -3.67 -6.33
N VAL A 122 2.06 -4.83 -6.25
CA VAL A 122 0.93 -5.14 -5.36
C VAL A 122 1.29 -6.35 -4.49
N PRO A 123 0.59 -6.59 -3.37
CA PRO A 123 0.70 -7.81 -2.60
C PRO A 123 0.61 -9.04 -3.49
N SER A 124 1.45 -10.04 -3.21
CA SER A 124 1.30 -11.35 -3.82
C SER A 124 0.12 -12.09 -3.19
N GLU A 125 -0.45 -13.10 -3.86
CA GLU A 125 -1.54 -13.91 -3.30
C GLU A 125 -1.14 -14.59 -1.97
N ALA A 126 0.15 -14.90 -1.77
CA ALA A 126 0.68 -15.45 -0.52
C ALA A 126 0.70 -14.46 0.65
N THR A 127 0.59 -13.16 0.36
CA THR A 127 0.44 -12.06 1.34
C THR A 127 -1.05 -11.86 1.71
N GLY A 128 -1.97 -12.57 1.04
CA GLY A 128 -3.36 -12.20 0.81
C GLY A 128 -4.38 -12.42 1.93
N GLU A 129 -4.07 -13.14 3.01
CA GLU A 129 -5.04 -13.24 4.12
C GLU A 129 -5.20 -11.91 4.89
N GLU A 130 -4.22 -10.99 4.81
CA GLU A 130 -4.28 -9.66 5.44
C GLU A 130 -4.24 -8.49 4.43
N ALA A 131 -3.80 -8.75 3.19
CA ALA A 131 -3.75 -7.78 2.11
C ALA A 131 -5.03 -7.80 1.27
N GLY A 132 -6.15 -7.50 1.92
CA GLY A 132 -7.49 -7.59 1.33
C GLY A 132 -8.58 -7.76 2.38
N VAL A 133 -8.32 -7.36 3.63
CA VAL A 133 -9.24 -7.62 4.75
C VAL A 133 -10.59 -7.03 4.42
N LEU A 134 -11.53 -7.94 4.19
CA LEU A 134 -12.92 -7.63 3.98
C LEU A 134 -13.62 -7.59 5.33
N MET A 135 -13.99 -6.39 5.73
CA MET A 135 -14.77 -6.19 6.94
C MET A 135 -16.25 -6.21 6.58
N ARG A 136 -16.98 -7.19 7.12
CA ARG A 136 -18.41 -7.41 6.87
C ARG A 136 -19.23 -7.09 8.11
#